data_AF-A0A933XTX9-F1
#
_entry.id   AF-A0A933XTX9-F1
#
_cell.length_a   1.000
_cell.length_b   1.000
_cell.length_c   1.000
_cell.angle_alpha   90.00
_cell.angle_beta   90.00
_cell.angle_gamma   90.00
#
_symmetry.space_group_name_H-M   'P 1'
#
loop_
_entity.id
_entity.type
_entity.pdbx_description
1 polymer ?
#
loop_
_entity_poly.entity_id
_entity_poly.type
_entity_poly.pdbx_seq_one_letter_code
_entity_poly.pdbx_strand_id
1 'polypeptide(L)'
;MKKHFKIFGWICLGILLQFKFDVLYRIVVLENLSFHERGYFVKMRLFPASENLSVLHVETVVHHSLGPDYFANVYIPEWYKVINKTPYLGAEAIPGYQAYQMNMRRKYRHVLAAEDLIIAPKEPDKDVEAAPVLVHFENQKQRLHDDKTYRLTTKNKDTQLEGPEMVEAKYRQHVGL
;
A
#
# COMPACT_ATOMS: atom_id res chain seq x y z
N MET A 1 43.63 -38.41 -13.89
CA MET A 1 42.74 -37.77 -14.90
C MET A 1 41.27 -38.23 -14.85
N LYS A 2 40.95 -39.53 -14.85
CA LYS A 2 39.55 -40.03 -14.85
C LYS A 2 38.67 -39.55 -13.67
N LYS A 3 39.23 -39.38 -12.47
CA LYS A 3 38.49 -38.95 -11.26
C LYS A 3 38.05 -37.48 -11.33
N HIS A 4 38.89 -36.60 -11.89
CA HIS A 4 38.60 -35.17 -12.02
C HIS A 4 37.53 -34.88 -13.08
N PHE A 5 37.53 -35.62 -14.20
CA PHE A 5 36.47 -35.53 -15.20
C PHE A 5 35.09 -35.94 -14.65
N LYS A 6 35.05 -36.95 -13.78
CA LYS A 6 33.80 -37.38 -13.13
C LYS A 6 33.28 -36.27 -12.20
N ILE A 7 34.14 -35.64 -11.41
CA ILE A 7 33.78 -34.52 -10.53
C ILE A 7 33.32 -33.31 -11.35
N PHE A 8 34.05 -32.96 -12.41
CA PHE A 8 33.68 -31.86 -13.32
C PHE A 8 32.32 -32.10 -13.99
N GLY A 9 32.04 -33.34 -14.43
CA GLY A 9 30.74 -33.73 -14.97
C GLY A 9 29.59 -33.53 -13.98
N TRP A 10 29.78 -33.87 -12.70
CA TRP A 10 28.76 -33.63 -11.66
C TRP A 10 28.53 -32.13 -11.38
N ILE A 11 29.59 -31.31 -11.41
CA ILE A 11 29.49 -29.86 -11.27
C ILE A 11 28.71 -29.25 -12.44
N CYS A 12 29.06 -29.61 -13.69
CA CYS A 12 28.33 -29.15 -14.87
C CYS A 12 26.87 -29.60 -14.87
N LEU A 13 26.58 -30.83 -14.42
CA LEU A 13 25.21 -31.33 -14.30
C LEU A 13 24.41 -30.55 -13.25
N GLY A 14 25.01 -30.24 -12.10
CA GLY A 14 24.40 -29.41 -11.05
C GLY A 14 24.07 -28.00 -11.55
N ILE A 15 25.00 -27.37 -12.27
CA ILE A 15 24.81 -26.05 -12.89
C ILE A 15 23.68 -26.10 -13.93
N LEU A 16 23.66 -27.11 -14.81
CA LEU A 16 22.60 -27.28 -15.82
C LEU A 16 21.22 -27.49 -15.19
N LEU A 17 21.12 -28.31 -14.14
CA LEU A 17 19.88 -28.50 -13.39
C LEU A 17 19.43 -27.18 -12.76
N GLN A 18 20.34 -26.44 -12.12
CA GLN A 18 20.05 -25.14 -11.51
C GLN A 18 19.52 -24.12 -12.54
N PHE A 19 20.12 -24.04 -13.73
CA PHE A 19 19.61 -23.17 -14.81
C PHE A 19 18.21 -23.58 -15.29
N LYS A 20 17.92 -24.88 -15.42
CA LYS A 20 16.58 -25.33 -15.81
C LYS A 20 15.52 -25.00 -14.76
N PHE A 21 15.84 -25.16 -13.47
CA PHE A 21 14.92 -24.78 -12.40
C PHE A 21 14.73 -23.27 -12.31
N ASP A 22 15.77 -22.45 -12.55
CA ASP A 22 15.62 -20.98 -12.56
C ASP A 22 14.77 -20.51 -13.74
N VAL A 23 14.94 -21.10 -14.93
CA VAL A 23 14.10 -20.80 -16.10
C VAL A 23 12.65 -21.26 -15.86
N LEU A 24 12.44 -22.46 -15.33
CA LEU A 24 11.08 -22.95 -15.04
C LEU A 24 10.39 -22.09 -13.97
N TYR A 25 11.14 -21.68 -12.94
CA TYR A 25 10.66 -20.76 -11.91
C TYR A 25 10.29 -19.40 -12.50
N ARG A 26 11.13 -18.84 -13.38
CA ARG A 26 10.82 -17.59 -14.11
C ARG A 26 9.59 -17.72 -15.00
N ILE A 27 9.41 -18.84 -15.69
CA ILE A 27 8.22 -19.11 -16.52
C ILE A 27 6.98 -19.15 -15.64
N VAL A 28 6.99 -19.90 -14.53
CA VAL A 28 5.87 -19.96 -13.60
C VAL A 28 5.58 -18.57 -13.00
N VAL A 29 6.61 -17.78 -12.70
CA VAL A 29 6.44 -16.40 -12.23
C VAL A 29 5.80 -15.52 -13.30
N LEU A 30 6.28 -15.56 -14.56
CA LEU A 30 5.72 -14.83 -15.71
C LEU A 30 4.27 -15.24 -16.00
N GLU A 31 3.98 -16.53 -15.89
CA GLU A 31 2.66 -17.10 -16.07
C GLU A 31 1.71 -16.60 -14.96
N ASN A 32 2.15 -16.66 -13.70
CA ASN A 32 1.42 -16.16 -12.54
C ASN A 32 1.22 -14.63 -12.55
N LEU A 33 2.17 -13.88 -13.15
CA LEU A 33 2.07 -12.45 -13.48
C LEU A 33 0.98 -12.17 -14.53
N SER A 34 0.88 -13.03 -15.53
CA SER A 34 -0.04 -12.84 -16.66
C SER A 34 -1.48 -13.25 -16.33
N PHE A 35 -1.69 -14.14 -15.35
CA PHE A 35 -3.01 -14.68 -15.02
C PHE A 35 -3.74 -14.01 -13.85
N HIS A 36 -3.08 -13.11 -13.12
CA HIS A 36 -3.71 -12.47 -11.96
C HIS A 36 -3.81 -10.96 -12.10
N GLU A 37 -5.04 -10.45 -11.98
CA GLU A 37 -5.30 -9.02 -11.84
C GLU A 37 -4.76 -8.56 -10.48
N ARG A 38 -4.03 -7.43 -10.48
CA ARG A 38 -3.60 -6.80 -9.25
C ARG A 38 -4.77 -6.01 -8.67
N GLY A 39 -5.15 -6.34 -7.45
CA GLY A 39 -6.20 -5.64 -6.72
C GLY A 39 -5.61 -4.72 -5.67
N TYR A 40 -6.08 -3.48 -5.60
CA TYR A 40 -5.79 -2.53 -4.54
C TYR A 40 -7.07 -2.31 -3.75
N PHE A 41 -6.98 -2.43 -2.43
CA PHE A 41 -8.11 -2.29 -1.53
C PHE A 41 -7.81 -1.23 -0.50
N VAL A 42 -8.77 -0.32 -0.32
CA VAL A 42 -8.74 0.70 0.72
C VAL A 42 -10.00 0.58 1.54
N LYS A 43 -9.82 0.39 2.84
CA LYS A 43 -10.89 0.35 3.83
C LYS A 43 -10.58 1.36 4.90
N MET A 44 -11.48 2.31 5.10
CA MET A 44 -11.36 3.31 6.16
C MET A 44 -12.59 3.28 7.04
N ARG A 45 -12.37 3.39 8.35
CA ARG A 45 -13.44 3.51 9.35
C ARG A 45 -13.05 4.59 10.34
N LEU A 46 -14.02 5.38 10.76
CA LEU A 46 -13.82 6.42 11.74
C LEU A 46 -14.57 6.07 13.02
N PHE A 47 -13.88 6.13 14.15
CA PHE A 47 -14.46 5.89 15.47
C PHE A 47 -14.34 7.16 16.32
N PRO A 48 -15.44 7.66 16.92
CA PRO A 48 -15.36 8.79 17.83
C PRO A 48 -14.64 8.37 19.12
N ALA A 49 -13.64 9.17 19.55
CA ALA A 49 -12.89 8.95 20.79
C ALA A 49 -13.25 9.99 21.87
N SER A 50 -13.41 11.27 21.48
CA SER A 50 -13.93 12.35 22.33
C SER A 50 -14.48 13.49 21.46
N GLU A 51 -14.99 14.57 22.06
CA GLU A 51 -15.68 15.69 21.37
C GLU A 51 -14.92 16.28 20.17
N ASN A 52 -13.59 16.17 20.09
CA ASN A 52 -12.78 16.65 18.97
C ASN A 52 -11.72 15.63 18.51
N LEU A 53 -11.80 14.39 19.00
CA LEU A 53 -10.84 13.33 18.67
C LEU A 53 -11.55 12.16 18.02
N SER A 54 -11.00 11.72 16.90
CA SER A 54 -11.49 10.56 16.19
C SER A 54 -10.34 9.65 15.83
N VAL A 55 -10.58 8.34 15.86
CA VAL A 55 -9.63 7.32 15.44
C VAL A 55 -10.01 6.93 14.01
N LEU A 56 -9.17 7.31 13.06
CA LEU A 56 -9.26 6.89 11.67
C LEU A 56 -8.48 5.59 11.50
N HIS A 57 -9.21 4.48 11.47
CA HIS A 57 -8.65 3.17 11.13
C HIS A 57 -8.50 3.08 9.62
N VAL A 58 -7.27 2.92 9.13
CA VAL A 58 -6.96 2.76 7.70
C VAL A 58 -6.39 1.37 7.47
N GLU A 59 -7.01 0.62 6.58
CA GLU A 59 -6.55 -0.68 6.10
C GLU A 59 -6.32 -0.60 4.59
N THR A 60 -5.12 -0.99 4.16
CA THR A 60 -4.71 -1.03 2.76
C THR A 60 -4.21 -2.42 2.41
N VAL A 61 -4.66 -2.97 1.27
CA VAL A 61 -4.24 -4.30 0.81
C VAL A 61 -3.90 -4.26 -0.68
N VAL A 62 -2.76 -4.84 -1.03
CA VAL A 62 -2.38 -5.15 -2.41
C VAL A 62 -2.46 -6.66 -2.60
N HIS A 63 -3.37 -7.10 -3.46
CA HIS A 63 -3.50 -8.49 -3.87
C HIS A 63 -2.55 -8.80 -5.03
N HIS A 64 -1.98 -10.00 -5.02
CA HIS A 64 -1.06 -10.49 -6.06
C HIS A 64 0.18 -9.59 -6.23
N SER A 65 0.83 -9.27 -5.11
CA SER A 65 2.04 -8.45 -5.12
C SER A 65 3.24 -9.21 -5.66
N LEU A 66 4.10 -8.49 -6.39
CA LEU A 66 5.31 -9.04 -7.02
C LEU A 66 6.55 -9.01 -6.12
N GLY A 67 6.45 -8.41 -4.93
CA GLY A 67 7.60 -8.17 -4.08
C GLY A 67 7.23 -7.66 -2.68
N PRO A 68 8.21 -7.54 -1.79
CA PRO A 68 8.00 -7.07 -0.42
C PRO A 68 8.01 -5.54 -0.27
N ASP A 69 8.50 -4.79 -1.26
CA ASP A 69 8.84 -3.36 -1.14
C ASP A 69 7.64 -2.39 -1.27
N TYR A 70 6.45 -2.82 -0.86
CA TYR A 70 5.23 -2.02 -0.95
C TYR A 70 5.03 -1.17 0.31
N PHE A 71 4.64 0.08 0.12
CA PHE A 71 4.16 0.95 1.19
C PHE A 71 2.96 1.76 0.69
N ALA A 72 2.11 2.18 1.62
CA ALA A 72 0.98 3.04 1.32
C ALA A 72 1.20 4.39 2.00
N ASN A 73 1.04 5.47 1.25
CA ASN A 73 1.07 6.82 1.79
C ASN A 73 -0.36 7.33 1.94
N VAL A 74 -0.74 7.62 3.18
CA VAL A 74 -2.02 8.23 3.51
C VAL A 74 -1.79 9.73 3.68
N TYR A 75 -2.45 10.52 2.85
CA TYR A 75 -2.40 11.96 2.88
C TYR A 75 -3.67 12.48 3.53
N ILE A 76 -3.50 13.15 4.67
CA ILE A 76 -4.60 13.76 5.41
C ILE A 76 -4.59 15.26 5.12
N PRO A 77 -5.76 15.89 4.88
CA PRO A 77 -5.85 17.33 4.67
C PRO A 77 -5.21 18.10 5.82
N GLU A 78 -4.52 19.20 5.51
CA GLU A 78 -3.79 20.00 6.50
C GLU A 78 -4.68 20.63 7.58
N TRP A 79 -5.99 20.68 7.38
CA TRP A 79 -6.98 21.12 8.36
C TRP A 79 -7.07 20.18 9.57
N TYR A 80 -6.54 18.96 9.45
CA TYR A 80 -6.46 17.98 10.51
C TYR A 80 -5.02 17.81 11.02
N LYS A 81 -4.90 17.40 12.27
CA LYS A 81 -3.66 17.02 12.93
C LYS A 81 -3.75 15.55 13.32
N VAL A 82 -2.76 14.76 12.91
CA VAL A 82 -2.54 13.42 13.46
C VAL A 82 -1.67 13.52 14.71
N ILE A 83 -2.11 12.89 15.80
CA ILE A 83 -1.47 13.01 17.11
C ILE A 83 -0.44 11.91 17.33
N ASN A 84 -0.76 10.68 16.94
CA ASN A 84 0.03 9.50 17.25
C ASN A 84 1.13 9.18 16.21
N LYS A 85 1.25 9.99 15.14
CA LYS A 85 2.22 9.78 14.08
C LYS A 85 2.74 11.11 13.54
N THR A 86 4.05 11.20 13.33
CA THR A 86 4.68 12.38 12.75
C THR A 86 4.50 12.38 11.23
N PRO A 87 4.07 13.51 10.63
CA PRO A 87 4.02 13.61 9.18
C PRO A 87 5.43 13.64 8.60
N TYR A 88 5.56 13.22 7.34
CA TYR A 88 6.78 13.37 6.57
C TYR A 88 6.46 13.95 5.19
N LEU A 89 7.48 14.26 4.39
CA LEU A 89 7.32 14.92 3.08
C LEU A 89 6.58 14.08 2.03
N GLY A 90 6.41 12.76 2.24
CA GLY A 90 5.89 11.86 1.21
C GLY A 90 6.95 11.49 0.16
N ALA A 91 6.61 10.57 -0.75
CA ALA A 91 7.35 10.41 -2.00
C ALA A 91 7.09 11.60 -2.96
N GLU A 92 5.90 12.18 -2.86
CA GLU A 92 5.50 13.44 -3.51
C GLU A 92 4.87 14.35 -2.45
N ALA A 93 5.33 15.61 -2.41
CA ALA A 93 4.76 16.65 -1.57
C ALA A 93 3.50 17.21 -2.22
N ILE A 94 2.33 16.96 -1.61
CA ILE A 94 1.04 17.41 -2.13
C ILE A 94 0.62 18.66 -1.35
N PRO A 95 0.42 19.82 -2.02
CA PRO A 95 -0.03 21.04 -1.35
C PRO A 95 -1.36 20.84 -0.63
N GLY A 96 -1.45 21.31 0.62
CA GLY A 96 -2.66 21.17 1.45
C GLY A 96 -2.80 19.82 2.16
N TYR A 97 -1.78 18.94 2.11
CA TYR A 97 -1.81 17.62 2.73
C TYR A 97 -0.57 17.31 3.55
N GLN A 98 -0.75 16.45 4.55
CA GLN A 98 0.32 15.85 5.33
C GLN A 98 0.37 14.34 5.07
N ALA A 99 1.55 13.82 4.72
CA ALA A 99 1.73 12.42 4.37
C ALA A 99 2.12 11.57 5.59
N TYR A 100 1.55 10.36 5.65
CA TYR A 100 1.82 9.37 6.68
C TYR A 100 2.09 8.00 6.01
N GLN A 101 3.33 7.52 6.12
CA GLN A 101 3.75 6.26 5.49
C GLN A 101 3.32 5.07 6.31
N MET A 102 2.51 4.19 5.73
CA MET A 102 2.14 2.89 6.28
C MET A 102 3.04 1.81 5.68
N ASN A 103 3.78 1.12 6.54
CA ASN A 103 4.65 0.03 6.10
C ASN A 103 3.83 -1.23 5.88
N MET A 104 3.70 -1.68 4.63
CA MET A 104 2.93 -2.86 4.31
C MET A 104 3.75 -4.12 4.57
N ARG A 105 3.12 -5.13 5.18
CA ARG A 105 3.73 -6.42 5.46
C ARG A 105 3.18 -7.49 4.53
N ARG A 106 4.08 -8.29 3.97
CA ARG A 106 3.70 -9.40 3.10
C ARG A 106 3.05 -10.51 3.90
N LYS A 107 1.85 -10.92 3.47
CA LYS A 107 1.10 -12.08 3.96
C LYS A 107 0.75 -12.96 2.75
N TYR A 108 1.56 -14.00 2.53
CA TYR A 108 1.44 -14.91 1.38
C TYR A 108 1.55 -14.17 0.03
N ARG A 109 0.46 -14.09 -0.74
CA ARG A 109 0.34 -13.39 -2.03
C ARG A 109 -0.16 -11.94 -1.91
N HIS A 110 -0.44 -11.48 -0.69
CA HIS A 110 -0.93 -10.13 -0.42
C HIS A 110 0.13 -9.34 0.35
N VAL A 111 0.08 -8.02 0.24
CA VAL A 111 0.74 -7.13 1.19
C VAL A 111 -0.36 -6.29 1.82
N LEU A 112 -0.30 -6.10 3.13
CA LEU A 112 -1.31 -5.34 3.86
C LEU A 112 -0.66 -4.40 4.88
N ALA A 113 -1.27 -3.25 5.11
CA ALA A 113 -1.03 -2.40 6.25
C ALA A 113 -2.35 -2.03 6.89
N ALA A 114 -2.40 -2.05 8.22
CA ALA A 114 -3.51 -1.55 9.01
C ALA A 114 -2.94 -0.69 10.13
N GLU A 115 -3.39 0.56 10.22
CA GLU A 115 -2.97 1.49 11.26
C GLU A 115 -4.13 2.38 11.70
N ASP A 116 -4.12 2.73 12.99
CA ASP A 116 -5.03 3.69 13.58
C ASP A 116 -4.36 5.07 13.61
N LEU A 117 -4.98 6.07 12.99
CA LEU A 117 -4.53 7.45 13.04
C LEU A 117 -5.46 8.26 13.93
N ILE A 118 -4.94 8.82 15.01
CA ILE A 118 -5.72 9.69 15.89
C ILE A 118 -5.74 11.08 15.28
N ILE A 119 -6.89 11.48 14.74
CA ILE A 119 -7.09 12.76 14.06
C ILE A 119 -7.89 13.73 14.92
N ALA A 120 -7.52 15.00 14.83
CA ALA A 120 -8.27 16.13 15.39
C ALA A 120 -8.28 17.29 14.38
N PRO A 121 -9.36 18.06 14.25
CA PRO A 121 -9.33 19.33 13.52
C PRO A 121 -8.32 20.28 14.19
N LYS A 122 -7.53 21.00 13.41
CA LYS A 122 -6.57 21.99 13.92
C LYS A 122 -7.28 23.17 14.60
N GLU A 123 -8.42 23.55 14.06
CA GLU A 123 -9.28 24.61 14.58
C GLU A 123 -10.62 23.98 15.02
N PRO A 124 -10.77 23.58 16.30
CA PRO A 124 -11.91 22.78 16.75
C PRO A 124 -13.25 23.50 16.70
N ASP A 125 -13.24 24.84 16.62
CA ASP A 125 -14.46 25.66 16.56
C ASP A 125 -14.85 26.07 15.13
N LYS A 126 -14.12 25.59 14.10
CA LYS A 126 -14.47 25.83 12.69
C LYS A 126 -14.91 24.56 12.00
N ASP A 127 -15.95 24.69 11.20
CA ASP A 127 -16.34 23.65 10.27
C ASP A 127 -15.28 23.48 9.18
N VAL A 128 -15.00 22.23 8.84
CA VAL A 128 -14.06 21.83 7.79
C VAL A 128 -14.87 21.19 6.66
N GLU A 129 -14.82 21.82 5.49
CA GLU A 129 -15.44 21.31 4.28
C GLU A 129 -14.92 19.92 3.93
N ALA A 130 -15.76 19.12 3.27
CA ALA A 130 -15.42 17.75 2.91
C ALA A 130 -14.21 17.69 1.97
N ALA A 131 -13.07 17.22 2.48
CA ALA A 131 -11.82 17.08 1.74
C ALA A 131 -11.44 15.59 1.63
N PRO A 132 -10.94 15.14 0.46
CA PRO A 132 -10.60 13.73 0.28
C PRO A 132 -9.40 13.33 1.15
N VAL A 133 -9.35 12.07 1.58
CA VAL A 133 -8.14 11.43 2.09
C VAL A 133 -7.50 10.73 0.90
N LEU A 134 -6.25 11.07 0.57
CA LEU A 134 -5.58 10.46 -0.56
C LEU A 134 -4.78 9.25 -0.08
N VAL A 135 -4.88 8.13 -0.79
CA VAL A 135 -4.08 6.94 -0.50
C VAL A 135 -3.28 6.59 -1.74
N HIS A 136 -1.96 6.70 -1.66
CA HIS A 136 -1.06 6.31 -2.73
C HIS A 136 -0.41 4.98 -2.40
N PHE A 137 -0.60 4.00 -3.27
CA PHE A 137 0.13 2.74 -3.24
C PHE A 137 1.41 2.89 -4.02
N GLU A 138 2.54 2.65 -3.37
CA GLU A 138 3.86 2.90 -3.93
C GLU A 138 4.79 1.70 -3.73
N ASN A 139 5.72 1.55 -4.66
CA ASN A 139 6.81 0.58 -4.59
C ASN A 139 8.10 1.27 -5.05
N GLN A 140 9.08 1.35 -4.15
CA GLN A 140 10.34 2.08 -4.33
C GLN A 140 10.15 3.53 -4.84
N LYS A 141 10.16 3.75 -6.16
CA LYS A 141 10.01 5.07 -6.81
C LYS A 141 8.78 5.17 -7.73
N GLN A 142 7.95 4.15 -7.77
CA GLN A 142 6.80 4.09 -8.68
C GLN A 142 5.49 4.18 -7.89
N ARG A 143 4.62 5.12 -8.29
CA ARG A 143 3.21 5.12 -7.92
C ARG A 143 2.49 4.06 -8.72
N LEU A 144 1.78 3.19 -8.01
CA LEU A 144 1.10 2.03 -8.57
C LEU A 144 -0.41 2.22 -8.66
N HIS A 145 -1.00 2.93 -7.70
CA HIS A 145 -2.41 3.29 -7.65
C HIS A 145 -2.61 4.48 -6.71
N ASP A 146 -3.59 5.33 -7.00
CA ASP A 146 -4.08 6.40 -6.14
C ASP A 146 -5.58 6.24 -5.90
N ASP A 147 -5.98 6.34 -4.63
CA ASP A 147 -7.37 6.43 -4.20
C ASP A 147 -7.65 7.80 -3.58
N LYS A 148 -8.85 8.33 -3.84
CA LYS A 148 -9.36 9.59 -3.31
C LYS A 148 -10.84 9.51 -2.93
N THR A 149 -11.32 8.29 -2.70
CA THR A 149 -12.75 8.02 -2.57
C THR A 149 -13.29 8.48 -1.22
N TYR A 150 -12.51 8.29 -0.15
CA TYR A 150 -12.92 8.69 1.19
C TYR A 150 -12.74 10.19 1.39
N ARG A 151 -13.67 10.83 2.11
CA ARG A 151 -13.63 12.26 2.44
C ARG A 151 -13.83 12.47 3.92
N LEU A 152 -13.01 13.34 4.52
CA LEU A 152 -13.17 13.82 5.89
C LEU A 152 -13.88 15.17 5.87
N THR A 153 -14.83 15.32 6.79
CA THR A 153 -15.49 16.60 7.06
C THR A 153 -15.64 16.75 8.57
N THR A 154 -15.65 17.99 9.05
CA THR A 154 -15.99 18.28 10.44
C THR A 154 -17.10 19.31 10.44
N LYS A 155 -18.22 18.99 11.09
CA LYS A 155 -19.36 19.89 11.25
C LYS A 155 -19.80 19.88 12.70
N ASN A 156 -19.96 21.07 13.31
CA ASN A 156 -20.40 21.18 14.71
C ASN A 156 -19.55 20.32 15.66
N LYS A 157 -18.21 20.32 15.49
CA LYS A 157 -17.23 19.53 16.27
C LYS A 157 -17.25 18.02 16.01
N ASP A 158 -18.22 17.51 15.26
CA ASP A 158 -18.27 16.11 14.87
C ASP A 158 -17.48 15.87 13.58
N THR A 159 -16.47 15.00 13.65
CA THR A 159 -15.68 14.61 12.47
C THR A 159 -16.29 13.36 11.87
N GLN A 160 -16.57 13.41 10.57
CA GLN A 160 -17.24 12.36 9.82
C GLN A 160 -16.38 11.92 8.64
N LEU A 161 -16.51 10.64 8.29
CA LEU A 161 -15.86 10.02 7.14
C LEU A 161 -16.93 9.58 6.15
N GLU A 162 -16.93 10.18 4.97
CA GLU A 162 -17.78 9.81 3.85
C GLU A 162 -17.03 8.84 2.93
N GLY A 163 -17.66 7.72 2.56
CA GLY A 163 -17.08 6.73 1.66
C GLY A 163 -17.80 5.38 1.73
N PRO A 164 -17.51 4.45 0.81
CA PRO A 164 -18.02 3.08 0.87
C PRO A 164 -17.33 2.30 2.00
N GLU A 165 -17.85 1.12 2.34
CA GLU A 165 -17.19 0.27 3.35
C GLU A 165 -15.78 -0.19 2.90
N MET A 166 -15.60 -0.38 1.59
CA MET A 166 -14.35 -0.80 0.97
C MET A 166 -14.33 -0.31 -0.47
N VAL A 167 -13.18 0.17 -0.91
CA VAL A 167 -12.90 0.51 -2.31
C VAL A 167 -11.98 -0.56 -2.87
N GLU A 168 -12.27 -1.01 -4.09
CA GLU A 168 -11.47 -1.99 -4.82
C GLU A 168 -11.13 -1.44 -6.21
N ALA A 169 -9.84 -1.45 -6.56
CA ALA A 169 -9.36 -1.15 -7.91
C ALA A 169 -8.59 -2.36 -8.45
N LYS A 170 -9.02 -2.88 -9.61
CA LYS A 170 -8.36 -4.01 -10.30
C LYS A 170 -7.66 -3.52 -11.55
N TYR A 171 -6.41 -3.92 -11.70
CA TYR A 171 -5.61 -3.66 -12.89
C TYR A 171 -5.12 -4.97 -13.48
N ARG A 172 -5.26 -5.12 -14.80
CA ARG A 172 -4.56 -6.18 -15.51
C ARG A 172 -3.07 -5.94 -15.44
N GLN A 173 -2.33 -6.94 -14.94
CA GLN A 173 -0.88 -6.90 -14.98
C GLN A 173 -0.44 -7.02 -16.44
N HIS A 174 0.10 -5.94 -16.99
CA HIS A 174 0.76 -5.97 -18.28
C HIS A 174 2.25 -6.22 -18.02
N VAL A 175 2.81 -7.21 -18.72
CA VAL A 175 4.26 -7.38 -18.78
C VAL A 175 4.79 -6.13 -19.48
N GLY A 176 5.46 -5.26 -18.74
CA GLY A 176 6.28 -4.22 -19.36
C GLY A 176 7.39 -4.91 -20.13
N LEU A 177 7.29 -4.90 -21.45
CA LEU A 177 8.41 -5.18 -22.35
C LEU A 177 9.36 -3.98 -22.36
#